data_AF-A0A0F8CIF3-F1
#
_entry.id   AF-A0A0F8CIF3-F1
#
_cell.length_a   1.000
_cell.length_b   1.000
_cell.length_c   1.000
_cell.angle_alpha   90.00
_cell.angle_beta   90.00
_cell.angle_gamma   90.00
#
_symmetry.space_group_name_H-M   'P 1'
#
loop_
_entity.id
_entity.type
_entity.pdbx_description
1 polymer ?
#
loop_
_entity_poly.entity_id
_entity_poly.type
_entity_poly.pdbx_seq_one_letter_code
_entity_poly.pdbx_strand_id
1 'polypeptide(L)' 'MKIKTSLSKRGESNSFITTIPRNLLFLRGIDVTKGKTKVVWDIDLKTGKFIVDFEKVEEKKKL' A
#
# COMPACT_ATOMS: atom_id res chain seq x y z
N MET A 1 -13.12 -12.56 6.05
CA MET A 1 -12.32 -11.79 7.04
C MET A 1 -12.42 -10.31 6.70
N LYS A 2 -12.64 -9.42 7.68
CA LYS A 2 -12.71 -7.96 7.47
C LYS A 2 -11.60 -7.30 8.28
N ILE A 3 -10.79 -6.44 7.67
CA ILE A 3 -9.76 -5.65 8.34
C ILE A 3 -10.20 -4.19 8.29
N LYS A 4 -10.19 -3.53 9.46
CA LYS A 4 -10.45 -2.10 9.58
C LYS A 4 -9.15 -1.41 9.98
N THR A 5 -8.81 -0.33 9.29
CA THR A 5 -7.68 0.54 9.65
C THR A 5 -8.22 1.95 9.85
N SER A 6 -7.56 2.74 10.70
CA SER A 6 -7.90 4.14 10.91
C SER A 6 -6.96 5.05 10.11
N LEU A 7 -7.46 6.25 9.81
CA LEU A 7 -6.64 7.36 9.33
C LEU A 7 -6.20 8.19 10.53
N SER A 8 -4.90 8.49 10.59
CA SER A 8 -4.31 9.37 11.60
C SER A 8 -3.76 10.62 10.91
N LYS A 9 -3.94 11.79 11.53
CA LYS A 9 -3.39 13.03 11.00
C LYS A 9 -1.86 13.00 11.11
N ARG A 10 -1.16 13.47 10.07
CA ARG A 10 0.30 13.51 10.04
C ARG A 10 0.80 14.84 10.62
N GLY A 11 1.04 14.86 11.93
CA GLY A 11 1.44 16.07 12.65
C GLY A 11 0.43 17.19 12.47
N GLU A 12 0.91 18.42 12.26
CA GLU A 12 0.04 19.59 12.04
C GLU A 12 -0.45 19.73 10.60
N SER A 13 0.08 18.96 9.66
CA SER A 13 -0.30 19.05 8.24
C SER A 13 -1.75 18.59 7.99
N ASN A 14 -2.38 19.10 6.93
CA ASN A 14 -3.67 18.60 6.43
C ASN A 14 -3.53 17.28 5.65
N SER A 15 -2.60 16.41 6.05
CA SER A 15 -2.39 15.10 5.45
C SER A 15 -2.69 13.99 6.44
N PHE A 16 -3.14 12.85 5.93
CA PHE A 16 -3.50 11.69 6.71
C PHE A 16 -2.63 10.50 6.32
N ILE A 17 -2.39 9.61 7.28
CA ILE A 17 -1.68 8.35 7.08
C ILE A 17 -2.55 7.20 7.60
N THR A 18 -2.42 6.04 6.98
CA THR A 18 -2.99 4.79 7.49
C THR A 18 -1.93 3.70 7.46
N THR A 19 -2.14 2.66 8.25
CA THR A 19 -1.26 1.50 8.29
C THR A 19 -1.83 0.39 7.42
N ILE A 20 -0.96 -0.26 6.65
CA ILE A 20 -1.31 -1.48 5.92
C ILE A 20 -0.83 -2.68 6.75
N PRO A 21 -1.71 -3.58 7.20
CA PRO A 21 -1.31 -4.76 7.95
C PRO A 21 -0.30 -5.62 7.19
N ARG A 22 0.81 -5.97 7.84
CA ARG A 22 1.89 -6.78 7.24
C ARG A 22 1.39 -8.11 6.68
N ASN A 23 0.39 -8.74 7.32
CA ASN A 23 -0.18 -10.01 6.86
C ASN A 23 -0.84 -9.89 5.48
N LEU A 24 -1.42 -8.73 5.14
CA LEU A 24 -1.97 -8.50 3.80
C LEU A 24 -0.87 -8.45 2.75
N LEU A 25 0.27 -7.84 3.09
CA LEU A 25 1.44 -7.77 2.20
C LEU A 25 2.02 -9.17 1.96
N PHE A 26 2.14 -9.96 3.03
CA PHE A 26 2.58 -11.34 2.96
C PHE A 26 1.67 -12.20 2.06
N LEU A 27 0.35 -12.09 2.21
CA LEU A 27 -0.62 -12.82 1.36
C LEU A 27 -0.50 -12.46 -0.13
N ARG A 28 0.05 -11.29 -0.46
CA ARG A 28 0.32 -10.86 -1.84
C ARG A 28 1.73 -11.22 -2.32
N GLY A 29 2.51 -11.94 -1.52
CA GLY A 29 3.89 -12.30 -1.85
C GLY A 29 4.84 -11.09 -1.86
N ILE A 30 4.49 -10.03 -1.14
CA ILE A 30 5.30 -8.82 -1.05
C ILE A 30 6.20 -8.94 0.17
N ASP A 31 7.50 -9.01 -0.10
CA ASP A 31 8.51 -9.02 0.95
C ASP A 31 8.97 -7.59 1.27
N VAL A 32 8.33 -6.97 2.26
CA VAL A 32 8.72 -5.63 2.76
C VAL A 32 10.09 -5.60 3.43
N THR A 33 10.75 -6.75 3.63
CA THR A 33 12.10 -6.83 4.22
C THR A 33 13.20 -6.87 3.17
N LYS A 34 12.88 -7.18 1.90
CA LYS A 34 13.87 -7.47 0.84
C LYS A 34 14.05 -6.39 -0.23
N GLY A 35 13.52 -5.18 -0.04
CA GLY A 35 13.83 -4.07 -0.94
C GLY A 35 12.71 -3.05 -1.06
N LYS A 36 12.81 -2.20 -2.09
CA LYS A 36 11.78 -1.18 -2.38
C LYS A 36 10.54 -1.86 -2.96
N THR A 37 9.41 -1.76 -2.26
CA THR A 37 8.10 -2.13 -2.79
C THR A 37 7.44 -0.89 -3.39
N LYS A 38 6.96 -0.97 -4.63
CA LYS A 38 6.20 0.11 -5.25
C LYS A 38 4.72 -0.05 -4.88
N VAL A 39 4.20 0.93 -4.15
CA VAL A 39 2.78 1.00 -3.77
C VAL A 39 2.07 1.92 -4.74
N VAL A 40 0.99 1.43 -5.34
CA VAL A 40 0.14 2.19 -6.26
C VAL A 40 -1.16 2.50 -5.55
N TRP A 41 -1.58 3.76 -5.67
CA TRP A 41 -2.78 4.29 -5.03
C TRP A 41 -3.69 4.79 -6.14
N ASP A 42 -4.92 4.29 -6.20
CA ASP A 42 -5.91 4.69 -7.20
C ASP A 42 -7.24 5.04 -6.52
N ILE A 43 -7.96 6.00 -7.09
CA ILE A 43 -9.28 6.42 -6.64
C ILE A 43 -10.25 6.23 -7.81
N ASP A 44 -11.02 5.15 -7.75
CA ASP A 44 -12.09 4.94 -8.71
C ASP A 44 -13.29 5.83 -8.33
N LEU A 45 -13.39 6.97 -9.02
CA LEU A 45 -14.47 7.94 -8.82
C LEU A 45 -15.85 7.41 -9.21
N LYS A 46 -15.95 6.38 -10.06
CA LYS A 46 -17.25 5.80 -10.44
C LYS A 46 -17.82 4.93 -9.32
N THR A 47 -16.96 4.17 -8.64
CA THR A 47 -17.38 3.29 -7.54
C THR A 47 -17.16 3.90 -6.16
N GLY A 48 -16.50 5.05 -6.06
CA GLY A 48 -16.12 5.69 -4.80
C GLY A 48 -15.08 4.89 -4.01
N LYS A 49 -14.34 3.98 -4.67
CA LYS A 49 -13.40 3.09 -4.01
C LYS A 49 -12.00 3.68 -4.01
N PHE A 50 -11.38 3.62 -2.84
CA PHE A 50 -9.95 3.86 -2.67
C PHE A 50 -9.21 2.53 -2.76
N ILE A 51 -8.39 2.37 -3.79
CA ILE A 51 -7.70 1.13 -4.12
C ILE A 51 -6.22 1.31 -3.80
N VAL A 52 -5.69 0.37 -3.02
CA VAL A 52 -4.25 0.27 -2.76
C VAL A 52 -3.77 -1.03 -3.34
N ASP A 53 -2.84 -0.95 -4.28
CA ASP A 53 -2.24 -2.09 -4.93
C ASP A 53 -0.71 -2.05 -4.84
N PHE A 54 -0.09 -3.18 -5.14
CA PHE A 54 1.34 -3.37 -5.00
C PHE A 54 1.91 -3.98 -6.27
N GLU A 55 2.76 -3.24 -6.93
CA GLU A 55 3.48 -3.73 -8.10
C GLU A 55 4.71 -4.51 -7.62
N LYS A 56 4.90 -5.72 -8.16
CA LYS A 56 6.19 -6.38 -8.09
C LYS A 56 7.19 -5.51 -8.84
N VAL A 57 8.17 -4.97 -8.12
CA VAL A 57 9.29 -4.29 -8.75
C VAL A 57 10.11 -5.37 -9.41
N GLU A 58 9.95 -5.53 -10.73
CA GLU A 58 10.86 -6.40 -11.49
C GLU A 58 12.28 -5.87 -11.29
N GLU A 59 13.12 -6.68 -10.66
CA GLU A 59 14.54 -6.41 -10.59
C GLU A 59 15.06 -6.37 -12.02
N LYS A 60 15.36 -5.17 -12.51
CA LYS A 60 16.14 -5.02 -13.74
C LYS A 60 17.43 -5.80 -13.54
N LYS A 61 17.52 -6.98 -14.16
CA LYS A 61 18.79 -7.70 -14.31
C LYS A 61 19.77 -6.71 -14.92
N LYS A 62 20.76 -6.28 -14.13
CA LYS A 62 21.94 -5.64 -14.68
C LYS A 62 22.62 -6.68 -15.56
N LEU A 63 22.52 -6.47 -16.87
CA LEU A 63 23.39 -7.09 -17.87
C LEU A 63 24.83 -6.63 -17.63
#